data_AF-A0A853G8A4-F1
#
_entry.id   AF-A0A853G8A4-F1
#
_cell.length_a   1.000
_cell.length_b   1.000
_cell.length_c   1.000
_cell.angle_alpha   90.00
_cell.angle_beta   90.00
_cell.angle_gamma   90.00
#
_symmetry.space_group_name_H-M   'P 1'
#
loop_
_entity.id
_entity.type
_entity.pdbx_description
1 polymer ?
#
loop_
_entity_poly.entity_id
_entity_poly.type
_entity_poly.pdbx_seq_one_letter_code
_entity_poly.pdbx_strand_id
1 'polypeptide(L)'
;MNNTKEHVEETTEEHEGLIKTPKQLIVTVILAFIVPIVVILLLVNLVATSSKLGAGSDAQTDEAIASRIKPVAGFSLVDANAPKVVKTGQQVYESTCTACHAAGVAGAPKMGDKDAWAPYIAKGYEDMLQKAIHGVGAMPPKGGNPALSDFEVARAVVYIANQSGASFEEPKEAAGEGEQAADGKAAAAPAAPAAAAPQAAAPAAPAQAAAPAAPADTAAAAAPAAPAPAPAAESASIDPAGEQLYKTICFACHAAGIAGAPKTGDKNAWAPLIAQGMDTMVSIAINGKGAMPPRGGSQASDAEIKAAVQYMVQAAK
;
A
#
# COMPACT_ATOMS: atom_id res chain seq x y z
N MET A 1 115.36 5.50 -39.78
CA MET A 1 114.29 4.60 -40.26
C MET A 1 112.97 5.06 -39.66
N ASN A 2 112.14 5.70 -40.49
CA ASN A 2 110.73 5.96 -40.18
C ASN A 2 110.01 4.63 -40.00
N ASN A 3 109.20 4.50 -38.96
CA ASN A 3 108.10 3.54 -38.93
C ASN A 3 106.89 4.22 -38.27
N THR A 4 106.08 4.82 -39.13
CA THR A 4 104.74 5.30 -38.82
C THR A 4 103.87 4.09 -38.53
N LYS A 5 103.43 3.92 -37.28
CA LYS A 5 102.37 2.99 -36.92
C LYS A 5 101.10 3.82 -36.84
N GLU A 6 100.36 3.87 -37.94
CA GLU A 6 99.04 4.50 -37.99
C GLU A 6 98.10 3.71 -37.07
N HIS A 7 97.80 4.29 -35.92
CA HIS A 7 96.64 3.90 -35.13
C HIS A 7 95.43 4.59 -35.76
N VAL A 8 94.65 3.83 -36.53
CA VAL A 8 93.30 4.21 -36.92
C VAL A 8 92.47 4.13 -35.63
N GLU A 9 92.23 5.27 -35.00
CA GLU A 9 91.22 5.40 -33.95
C GLU A 9 89.85 5.23 -34.61
N GLU A 10 89.28 4.03 -34.46
CA GLU A 10 87.87 3.77 -34.71
C GLU A 10 87.09 4.62 -33.69
N THR A 11 86.51 5.73 -34.16
CA THR A 11 85.61 6.56 -33.37
C THR A 11 84.39 5.73 -32.99
N THR A 12 84.48 5.09 -31.83
CA THR A 12 83.32 4.50 -31.18
C THR A 12 82.51 5.70 -30.70
N GLU A 13 81.38 5.99 -31.34
CA GLU A 13 80.44 6.98 -30.81
C GLU A 13 79.97 6.46 -29.45
N GLU A 14 80.59 6.98 -28.39
CA GLU A 14 80.22 6.65 -27.02
C GLU A 14 78.83 7.22 -26.78
N HIS A 15 77.84 6.32 -26.71
CA HIS A 15 76.48 6.65 -26.30
C HIS A 15 76.53 7.36 -24.93
N GLU A 16 76.40 8.69 -24.91
CA GLU A 16 76.25 9.45 -23.67
C GLU A 16 75.01 8.94 -22.91
N GLY A 17 75.26 8.14 -21.87
CA GLY A 17 74.21 7.59 -21.03
C GLY A 17 73.46 8.68 -20.26
N LEU A 18 72.24 8.36 -19.85
CA LEU A 18 71.32 9.26 -19.14
C LEU A 18 71.89 9.82 -17.81
N ILE A 19 73.01 9.29 -17.30
CA ILE A 19 73.62 9.63 -16.00
C ILE A 19 74.86 10.51 -16.19
N LYS A 20 74.74 11.81 -15.95
CA LYS A 20 75.82 12.79 -16.20
C LYS A 20 76.62 13.20 -14.95
N THR A 21 76.17 12.82 -13.74
CA THR A 21 76.89 13.13 -12.50
C THR A 21 76.98 11.93 -11.56
N PRO A 22 78.06 11.82 -10.73
CA PRO A 22 78.18 10.75 -9.75
C PRO A 22 77.02 10.72 -8.75
N LYS A 23 76.47 11.88 -8.41
CA LYS A 23 75.27 12.00 -7.56
C LYS A 23 74.03 11.42 -8.24
N GLN A 24 73.86 11.65 -9.54
CA GLN A 24 72.76 11.08 -10.31
C GLN A 24 72.90 9.55 -10.41
N LEU A 25 74.12 9.02 -10.54
CA LEU A 25 74.35 7.57 -10.54
C LEU A 25 73.89 6.94 -9.23
N ILE A 26 74.29 7.51 -8.10
CA ILE A 26 73.92 7.03 -6.76
C ILE A 26 72.40 7.07 -6.57
N VAL A 27 71.73 8.16 -6.96
CA VAL A 27 70.27 8.29 -6.85
C VAL A 27 69.54 7.29 -7.75
N THR A 28 69.99 7.11 -8.99
CA THR A 28 69.38 6.15 -9.93
C THR A 28 69.54 4.71 -9.42
N VAL A 29 70.71 4.35 -8.88
CA VAL A 29 70.94 3.03 -8.30
C VAL A 29 70.05 2.82 -7.07
N ILE A 30 69.98 3.78 -6.14
CA ILE A 30 69.13 3.67 -4.95
C ILE A 30 67.65 3.51 -5.32
N LEU A 31 67.14 4.35 -6.25
CA LEU A 31 65.75 4.25 -6.70
C LEU A 31 65.47 2.94 -7.45
N ALA A 32 66.43 2.41 -8.21
CA ALA A 32 66.30 1.13 -8.91
C ALA A 32 66.14 -0.06 -7.95
N PHE A 33 66.58 0.05 -6.69
CA PHE A 33 66.33 -0.98 -5.67
C PHE A 33 65.10 -0.66 -4.82
N ILE A 34 64.91 0.61 -4.40
CA ILE A 34 63.80 0.98 -3.52
C ILE A 34 62.45 0.87 -4.22
N VAL A 35 62.33 1.35 -5.46
CA VAL A 35 61.05 1.37 -6.18
C VAL A 35 60.50 -0.05 -6.38
N PRO A 36 61.28 -1.04 -6.87
CA PRO A 36 60.80 -2.41 -6.96
C PRO A 36 60.45 -3.03 -5.61
N ILE A 37 61.22 -2.75 -4.55
CA ILE A 37 60.91 -3.25 -3.20
C ILE A 37 59.56 -2.70 -2.71
N VAL A 38 59.33 -1.39 -2.86
CA VAL A 38 58.06 -0.76 -2.48
C VAL A 38 56.90 -1.30 -3.32
N VAL A 39 57.09 -1.49 -4.63
CA VAL A 39 56.09 -2.10 -5.50
C VAL A 39 55.79 -3.54 -5.08
N ILE A 40 56.81 -4.35 -4.76
CA ILE A 40 56.63 -5.71 -4.27
C ILE A 40 55.89 -5.71 -2.93
N LEU A 41 56.22 -4.83 -1.99
CA LEU A 41 55.51 -4.73 -0.71
C LEU A 41 54.06 -4.28 -0.90
N LEU A 42 53.79 -3.33 -1.80
CA LEU A 42 52.44 -2.92 -2.16
C LEU A 42 51.66 -4.05 -2.83
N LEU A 43 52.30 -4.83 -3.71
CA LEU A 43 51.69 -5.99 -4.35
C LEU A 43 51.42 -7.12 -3.34
N VAL A 44 52.33 -7.38 -2.40
CA VAL A 44 52.12 -8.34 -1.31
C VAL A 44 50.96 -7.90 -0.43
N ASN A 45 50.90 -6.61 -0.06
CA ASN A 45 49.78 -6.08 0.71
C ASN A 45 48.47 -6.16 -0.10
N LEU A 46 48.49 -5.81 -1.38
CA LEU A 46 47.34 -5.90 -2.28
C LEU A 46 46.84 -7.34 -2.37
N VAL A 47 47.72 -8.32 -2.55
CA VAL A 47 47.35 -9.74 -2.65
C VAL A 47 46.90 -10.30 -1.29
N ALA A 48 47.50 -9.87 -0.18
CA ALA A 48 47.10 -10.29 1.16
C ALA A 48 45.75 -9.68 1.60
N THR A 49 45.43 -8.46 1.13
CA THR A 49 44.16 -7.77 1.42
C THR A 49 43.08 -8.02 0.37
N SER A 50 43.44 -8.60 -0.78
CA SER A 50 42.48 -9.04 -1.79
C SER A 50 41.73 -10.26 -1.27
N SER A 51 40.43 -10.10 -1.04
CA SER A 51 39.53 -11.19 -0.66
C SER A 51 39.64 -12.34 -1.67
N LYS A 52 39.92 -13.56 -1.18
CA LYS A 52 40.00 -14.76 -2.03
C LYS A 52 38.63 -15.00 -2.68
N LEU A 53 38.49 -14.90 -4.00
CA LEU A 53 37.27 -15.34 -4.70
C LEU A 53 37.29 -16.87 -4.83
N GLY A 54 36.49 -17.55 -4.00
CA GLY A 54 36.32 -19.01 -3.99
C GLY A 54 35.33 -19.44 -2.91
N ALA A 55 34.93 -20.72 -2.88
CA ALA A 55 34.08 -21.25 -1.81
C ALA A 55 34.80 -21.06 -0.45
N GLY A 56 34.21 -20.24 0.42
CA GLY A 56 34.86 -19.72 1.64
C GLY A 56 35.29 -18.24 1.57
N SER A 57 34.94 -17.50 0.51
CA SER A 57 35.17 -16.05 0.40
C SER A 57 34.23 -15.23 1.28
N ASP A 58 34.68 -14.05 1.72
CA ASP A 58 33.89 -13.08 2.48
C ASP A 58 32.59 -12.65 1.75
N ALA A 59 32.49 -12.93 0.44
CA ALA A 59 31.33 -12.60 -0.38
C ALA A 59 30.05 -13.39 -0.03
N GLN A 60 30.16 -14.49 0.71
CA GLN A 60 29.02 -15.30 1.20
C GLN A 60 28.91 -15.32 2.73
N THR A 61 29.62 -14.44 3.44
CA THR A 61 29.43 -14.31 4.89
C THR A 61 28.07 -13.70 5.20
N ASP A 62 27.49 -14.09 6.34
CA ASP A 62 26.21 -13.55 6.79
C ASP A 62 26.26 -12.01 6.93
N GLU A 63 27.40 -11.45 7.36
CA GLU A 63 27.63 -9.99 7.35
C GLU A 63 27.56 -9.37 5.94
N ALA A 64 28.20 -9.98 4.94
CA ALA A 64 28.18 -9.45 3.57
C ALA A 64 26.79 -9.57 2.93
N ILE A 65 26.05 -10.64 3.25
CA ILE A 65 24.66 -10.83 2.85
C ILE A 65 23.78 -9.76 3.52
N ALA A 66 23.90 -9.55 4.83
CA ALA A 66 23.15 -8.54 5.57
C ALA A 66 23.41 -7.12 5.05
N SER A 67 24.66 -6.78 4.69
CA SER A 67 25.01 -5.47 4.13
C SER A 67 24.39 -5.23 2.74
N ARG A 68 24.28 -6.28 1.91
CA ARG A 68 23.62 -6.23 0.59
C ARG A 68 22.10 -6.18 0.69
N ILE A 69 21.53 -6.76 1.74
CA ILE A 69 20.10 -6.78 2.01
C ILE A 69 19.65 -5.47 2.67
N LYS A 70 20.53 -4.75 3.38
CA LYS A 70 20.26 -3.49 4.08
C LYS A 70 19.52 -2.40 3.27
N PRO A 71 19.79 -2.17 1.97
CA PRO A 71 19.09 -1.15 1.19
C PRO A 71 17.63 -1.52 0.88
N VAL A 72 17.27 -2.81 0.96
CA VAL A 72 15.97 -3.34 0.51
C VAL A 72 15.18 -4.05 1.63
N ALA A 73 15.81 -4.37 2.75
CA ALA A 73 15.17 -4.92 3.96
C ALA A 73 14.71 -3.84 4.93
N GLY A 74 14.33 -2.68 4.42
CA GLY A 74 13.44 -1.79 5.15
C GLY A 74 12.03 -2.36 5.08
N PHE A 75 11.60 -3.07 6.11
CA PHE A 75 10.17 -3.35 6.27
C PHE A 75 9.54 -2.20 7.05
N SER A 76 8.52 -1.57 6.47
CA SER A 76 7.65 -0.68 7.23
C SER A 76 6.63 -1.55 7.94
N LEU A 77 6.76 -1.71 9.25
CA LEU A 77 5.67 -2.22 10.08
C LEU A 77 4.58 -1.16 10.06
N VAL A 78 3.58 -1.33 9.21
CA VAL A 78 2.35 -0.55 9.26
C VAL A 78 1.56 -1.11 10.44
N ASP A 79 1.63 -0.41 11.57
CA ASP A 79 0.74 -0.63 12.71
C ASP A 79 -0.70 -0.37 12.25
N ALA A 80 -1.62 -1.30 12.50
CA ALA A 80 -3.01 -1.20 12.08
C ALA A 80 -3.77 0.00 12.70
N ASN A 81 -3.21 0.63 13.73
CA ASN A 81 -3.73 1.81 14.41
C ASN A 81 -2.83 3.06 14.22
N ALA A 82 -1.74 3.00 13.44
CA ALA A 82 -0.98 4.20 13.11
C ALA A 82 -1.78 5.09 12.15
N PRO A 83 -1.73 6.43 12.30
CA PRO A 83 -2.32 7.35 11.34
C PRO A 83 -1.76 7.01 9.94
N LYS A 84 -2.64 6.62 9.02
CA LYS A 84 -2.25 6.35 7.64
C LYS A 84 -1.61 7.63 7.11
N VAL A 85 -0.31 7.62 6.83
CA VAL A 85 0.34 8.77 6.17
C VAL A 85 -0.25 8.85 4.77
N VAL A 86 -1.21 9.74 4.59
CA VAL A 86 -2.03 9.78 3.39
C VAL A 86 -1.17 10.32 2.25
N LYS A 87 -1.02 9.58 1.15
CA LYS A 87 -0.13 9.96 0.03
C LYS A 87 -0.68 11.13 -0.77
N THR A 88 0.17 12.11 -1.06
CA THR A 88 -0.17 13.26 -1.92
C THR A 88 -0.63 12.81 -3.31
N GLY A 89 -1.38 13.66 -4.01
CA GLY A 89 -1.86 13.34 -5.36
C GLY A 89 -0.72 13.01 -6.34
N GLN A 90 0.41 13.69 -6.22
CA GLN A 90 1.62 13.41 -7.00
C GLN A 90 2.18 12.01 -6.69
N GLN A 91 2.33 11.65 -5.40
CA GLN A 91 2.86 10.34 -5.01
C GLN A 91 1.97 9.18 -5.48
N VAL A 92 0.65 9.38 -5.43
CA VAL A 92 -0.31 8.40 -5.96
C VAL A 92 -0.19 8.28 -7.47
N TYR A 93 -0.10 9.41 -8.18
CA TYR A 93 0.11 9.42 -9.62
C TYR A 93 1.38 8.65 -10.01
N GLU A 94 2.51 8.98 -9.40
CA GLU A 94 3.82 8.38 -9.67
C GLU A 94 3.82 6.87 -9.43
N SER A 95 3.23 6.43 -8.33
CA SER A 95 3.24 5.01 -7.93
C SER A 95 2.22 4.14 -8.66
N THR A 96 1.12 4.72 -9.17
CA THR A 96 -0.02 3.93 -9.67
C THR A 96 -0.46 4.35 -11.08
N CYS A 97 -0.61 5.65 -11.33
CA CYS A 97 -1.30 6.14 -12.52
C CYS A 97 -0.37 6.35 -13.74
N THR A 98 0.92 6.61 -13.51
CA THR A 98 1.93 6.83 -14.57
C THR A 98 2.02 5.68 -15.56
N ALA A 99 1.81 4.44 -15.09
CA ALA A 99 1.86 3.23 -15.91
C ALA A 99 0.98 3.33 -17.17
N CYS A 100 -0.15 4.05 -17.09
CA CYS A 100 -1.04 4.27 -18.22
C CYS A 100 -1.10 5.72 -18.68
N HIS A 101 -1.18 6.69 -17.75
CA HIS A 101 -1.44 8.09 -18.09
C HIS A 101 -0.19 8.91 -18.47
N ALA A 102 1.03 8.37 -18.33
CA ALA A 102 2.22 9.07 -18.82
C ALA A 102 2.34 8.95 -20.35
N ALA A 103 2.20 7.74 -20.88
CA ALA A 103 2.31 7.45 -22.32
C ALA A 103 0.96 7.29 -23.03
N GLY A 104 -0.15 7.31 -22.30
CA GLY A 104 -1.50 7.11 -22.85
C GLY A 104 -1.78 5.67 -23.27
N VAL A 105 -1.33 4.71 -22.46
CA VAL A 105 -1.52 3.27 -22.71
C VAL A 105 -3.01 2.95 -22.75
N ALA A 106 -3.40 2.04 -23.66
CA ALA A 106 -4.80 1.63 -23.85
C ALA A 106 -5.77 2.79 -24.14
N GLY A 107 -5.28 3.89 -24.73
CA GLY A 107 -6.08 5.07 -25.03
C GLY A 107 -6.34 5.98 -23.84
N ALA A 108 -5.60 5.80 -22.74
CA ALA A 108 -5.67 6.71 -21.60
C ALA A 108 -5.26 8.14 -22.04
N PRO A 109 -5.97 9.20 -21.58
CA PRO A 109 -5.54 10.57 -21.83
C PRO A 109 -4.21 10.82 -21.11
N LYS A 110 -3.24 11.38 -21.84
CA LYS A 110 -1.89 11.65 -21.32
C LYS A 110 -1.94 12.84 -20.36
N MET A 111 -1.32 12.74 -19.20
CA MET A 111 -1.19 13.88 -18.30
C MET A 111 -0.51 15.04 -19.05
N GLY A 112 -1.08 16.24 -18.94
CA GLY A 112 -0.59 17.45 -19.60
C GLY A 112 -1.23 17.72 -20.98
N ASP A 113 -1.95 16.76 -21.55
CA ASP A 113 -2.64 16.92 -22.83
C ASP A 113 -3.99 17.64 -22.64
N LYS A 114 -3.94 18.98 -22.68
CA LYS A 114 -5.12 19.82 -22.40
C LYS A 114 -6.30 19.52 -23.31
N ASP A 115 -6.06 19.20 -24.57
CA ASP A 115 -7.12 18.93 -25.55
C ASP A 115 -7.79 17.59 -25.25
N ALA A 116 -7.01 16.57 -24.89
CA ALA A 116 -7.54 15.27 -24.47
C ALA A 116 -8.31 15.37 -23.15
N TRP A 117 -7.89 16.24 -22.22
CA TRP A 117 -8.52 16.38 -20.90
C TRP A 117 -9.72 17.34 -20.85
N ALA A 118 -9.81 18.31 -21.76
CA ALA A 118 -10.90 19.29 -21.84
C ALA A 118 -12.32 18.70 -21.71
N PRO A 119 -12.72 17.63 -22.43
CA PRO A 119 -14.08 17.09 -22.32
C PRO A 119 -14.38 16.43 -20.97
N TYR A 120 -13.35 15.96 -20.25
CA TYR A 120 -13.51 15.40 -18.91
C TYR A 120 -13.55 16.50 -17.85
N ILE A 121 -12.67 17.50 -17.97
CA ILE A 121 -12.65 18.68 -17.10
C ILE A 121 -13.99 19.43 -17.19
N ALA A 122 -14.57 19.55 -18.39
CA ALA A 122 -15.88 20.19 -18.59
C ALA A 122 -17.05 19.47 -17.89
N LYS A 123 -16.93 18.14 -17.66
CA LYS A 123 -17.92 17.39 -16.87
C LYS A 123 -17.75 17.59 -15.36
N GLY A 124 -16.60 18.12 -14.94
CA GLY A 124 -16.31 18.48 -13.57
C GLY A 124 -15.54 17.43 -12.79
N TYR A 125 -15.04 17.86 -11.64
CA TYR A 125 -14.20 17.07 -10.75
C TYR A 125 -14.86 15.75 -10.28
N GLU A 126 -16.12 15.83 -9.84
CA GLU A 126 -16.85 14.67 -9.31
C GLU A 126 -16.99 13.56 -10.35
N ASP A 127 -17.29 13.91 -11.60
CA ASP A 127 -17.44 12.93 -12.69
C ASP A 127 -16.12 12.19 -12.99
N MET A 128 -14.99 12.89 -12.83
CA MET A 128 -13.65 12.32 -12.98
C MET A 128 -13.27 11.44 -11.78
N LEU A 129 -13.59 11.90 -10.57
CA LEU A 129 -13.35 11.15 -9.33
C LEU A 129 -14.10 9.82 -9.33
N GLN A 130 -15.39 9.84 -9.66
CA GLN A 130 -16.21 8.62 -9.71
C GLN A 130 -15.66 7.61 -10.73
N LYS A 131 -15.20 8.07 -11.91
CA LYS A 131 -14.53 7.19 -12.89
C LYS A 131 -13.20 6.66 -12.38
N ALA A 132 -12.43 7.45 -11.65
CA ALA A 132 -11.17 7.01 -11.08
C ALA A 132 -11.37 5.97 -9.96
N ILE A 133 -12.40 6.13 -9.12
CA ILE A 133 -12.74 5.19 -8.05
C ILE A 133 -13.31 3.89 -8.61
N HIS A 134 -14.29 3.98 -9.52
CA HIS A 134 -15.03 2.81 -10.02
C HIS A 134 -14.45 2.19 -11.29
N GLY A 135 -13.48 2.85 -11.93
CA GLY A 135 -12.95 2.47 -13.23
C GLY A 135 -13.85 2.90 -14.39
N VAL A 136 -13.26 2.95 -15.59
CA VAL A 136 -13.97 3.26 -16.83
C VAL A 136 -13.25 2.64 -18.03
N GLY A 137 -13.97 1.82 -18.81
CA GLY A 137 -13.38 1.15 -19.97
C GLY A 137 -12.18 0.28 -19.58
N ALA A 138 -11.00 0.60 -20.14
CA ALA A 138 -9.74 -0.08 -19.82
C ALA A 138 -9.07 0.38 -18.51
N MET A 139 -9.58 1.44 -17.87
CA MET A 139 -9.07 1.94 -16.60
C MET A 139 -9.67 1.15 -15.43
N PRO A 140 -8.88 0.38 -14.67
CA PRO A 140 -9.38 -0.36 -13.50
C PRO A 140 -9.76 0.57 -12.33
N PRO A 141 -10.63 0.11 -11.41
CA PRO A 141 -10.96 0.83 -10.18
C PRO A 141 -9.70 1.26 -9.42
N LYS A 142 -9.68 2.51 -8.93
CA LYS A 142 -8.54 3.12 -8.21
C LYS A 142 -7.19 3.01 -8.95
N GLY A 143 -7.22 3.03 -10.29
CA GLY A 143 -6.02 2.85 -11.11
C GLY A 143 -5.38 1.46 -10.96
N GLY A 144 -6.12 0.47 -10.46
CA GLY A 144 -5.64 -0.89 -10.25
C GLY A 144 -4.96 -1.10 -8.89
N ASN A 145 -4.99 -0.09 -8.02
CA ASN A 145 -4.41 -0.17 -6.68
C ASN A 145 -5.52 -0.11 -5.61
N PRO A 146 -6.02 -1.28 -5.14
CA PRO A 146 -7.09 -1.33 -4.15
C PRO A 146 -6.68 -0.80 -2.77
N ALA A 147 -5.38 -0.61 -2.50
CA ALA A 147 -4.89 -0.11 -1.21
C ALA A 147 -5.01 1.42 -1.06
N LEU A 148 -5.32 2.14 -2.14
CA LEU A 148 -5.56 3.58 -2.11
C LEU A 148 -6.90 3.89 -1.44
N SER A 149 -6.91 4.86 -0.52
CA SER A 149 -8.18 5.44 -0.06
C SER A 149 -8.81 6.30 -1.15
N ASP A 150 -10.12 6.53 -1.06
CA ASP A 150 -10.84 7.37 -2.01
C ASP A 150 -10.29 8.81 -1.96
N PHE A 151 -9.85 9.26 -0.77
CA PHE A 151 -9.17 10.54 -0.59
C PHE A 151 -7.80 10.61 -1.30
N GLU A 152 -7.01 9.53 -1.29
CA GLU A 152 -5.75 9.46 -2.05
C GLU A 152 -6.00 9.52 -3.56
N VAL A 153 -7.06 8.85 -4.04
CA VAL A 153 -7.50 8.94 -5.44
C VAL A 153 -8.01 10.34 -5.78
N ALA A 154 -8.78 10.95 -4.89
CA ALA A 154 -9.32 12.30 -5.01
C ALA A 154 -8.22 13.35 -5.23
N ARG A 155 -7.14 13.27 -4.45
CA ARG A 155 -5.96 14.14 -4.64
C ARG A 155 -5.20 13.84 -5.93
N ALA A 156 -5.10 12.57 -6.32
CA ALA A 156 -4.46 12.20 -7.59
C ALA A 156 -5.22 12.75 -8.81
N VAL A 157 -6.56 12.71 -8.78
CA VAL A 157 -7.40 13.27 -9.84
C VAL A 157 -7.20 14.78 -9.95
N VAL A 158 -7.16 15.51 -8.83
CA VAL A 158 -6.85 16.95 -8.85
C VAL A 158 -5.47 17.20 -9.43
N TYR A 159 -4.45 16.46 -9.00
CA TYR A 159 -3.09 16.60 -9.53
C TYR A 159 -3.05 16.39 -11.06
N ILE A 160 -3.63 15.30 -11.57
CA ILE A 160 -3.65 15.00 -13.01
C ILE A 160 -4.44 16.04 -13.80
N ALA A 161 -5.62 16.42 -13.31
CA ALA A 161 -6.47 17.39 -13.98
C ALA A 161 -5.82 18.79 -14.03
N ASN A 162 -5.22 19.25 -12.93
CA ASN A 162 -4.56 20.56 -12.87
C ASN A 162 -3.32 20.63 -13.76
N GLN A 163 -2.53 19.56 -13.81
CA GLN A 163 -1.43 19.43 -14.77
C GLN A 163 -1.93 19.42 -16.23
N SER A 164 -3.19 19.06 -16.44
CA SER A 164 -3.83 18.96 -17.76
C SER A 164 -4.79 20.12 -18.07
N GLY A 165 -4.67 21.24 -17.36
CA GLY A 165 -5.39 22.49 -17.67
C GLY A 165 -6.63 22.78 -16.83
N ALA A 166 -6.93 21.97 -15.80
CA ALA A 166 -7.93 22.32 -14.80
C ALA A 166 -7.36 23.26 -13.72
N SER A 167 -8.23 23.69 -12.81
CA SER A 167 -7.85 24.41 -11.58
C SER A 167 -8.77 23.99 -10.44
N PHE A 168 -8.86 22.68 -10.21
CA PHE A 168 -9.61 22.11 -9.11
C PHE A 168 -8.88 22.33 -7.79
N GLU A 169 -9.66 22.63 -6.75
CA GLU A 169 -9.11 22.71 -5.39
C GLU A 169 -8.80 21.31 -4.88
N GLU A 170 -7.63 21.16 -4.25
CA GLU A 170 -7.27 19.90 -3.61
C GLU A 170 -8.17 19.66 -2.38
N PRO A 171 -8.78 18.47 -2.25
CA PRO A 171 -9.52 18.09 -1.06
C PRO A 171 -8.63 18.27 0.17
N LYS A 172 -9.07 19.11 1.10
CA LYS A 172 -8.36 19.28 2.37
C LYS A 172 -8.54 18.01 3.17
N GLU A 173 -7.44 17.53 3.75
CA GLU A 173 -7.49 16.43 4.70
C GLU A 173 -8.33 16.89 5.88
N ALA A 174 -9.53 16.33 6.02
CA ALA A 174 -10.34 16.57 7.20
C ALA A 174 -9.55 16.02 8.39
N ALA A 175 -9.29 16.87 9.38
CA ALA A 175 -8.80 16.42 10.68
C ALA A 175 -9.90 15.57 11.32
N GLY A 176 -9.88 14.26 11.04
CA GLY A 176 -10.86 13.29 11.49
C GLY A 176 -12.05 13.15 10.54
N GLU A 177 -12.08 12.02 9.83
CA GLU A 177 -13.28 11.41 9.24
C GLU A 177 -13.17 9.88 9.51
N GLY A 178 -13.61 9.31 10.63
CA GLY A 178 -14.18 9.91 11.83
C GLY A 178 -15.46 10.71 11.57
N GLU A 179 -16.55 10.03 11.23
CA GLU A 179 -17.91 10.60 11.19
C GLU A 179 -18.33 11.27 9.86
N GLN A 180 -19.03 10.47 9.03
CA GLN A 180 -20.39 10.77 8.57
C GLN A 180 -20.63 12.00 7.66
N ALA A 181 -21.02 11.72 6.41
CA ALA A 181 -22.03 12.50 5.70
C ALA A 181 -22.75 11.64 4.65
N ALA A 182 -23.71 10.82 5.09
CA ALA A 182 -24.99 10.82 4.40
C ALA A 182 -25.76 12.01 4.97
N ASP A 183 -26.15 12.95 4.13
CA ASP A 183 -27.54 13.40 4.01
C ASP A 183 -27.62 14.61 3.07
N GLY A 184 -28.04 14.34 1.84
CA GLY A 184 -28.61 15.36 1.01
C GLY A 184 -30.00 15.73 1.53
N LYS A 185 -30.16 16.97 2.00
CA LYS A 185 -31.44 17.65 1.89
C LYS A 185 -31.25 19.11 1.52
N ALA A 186 -31.78 19.43 0.34
CA ALA A 186 -31.92 20.77 -0.19
C ALA A 186 -32.58 21.73 0.81
N ALA A 187 -32.13 22.98 0.84
CA ALA A 187 -33.00 24.11 1.15
C ALA A 187 -32.46 25.42 0.56
N ALA A 188 -33.41 26.21 0.07
CA ALA A 188 -33.28 27.56 -0.41
C ALA A 188 -32.66 28.54 0.60
N ALA A 189 -32.14 29.65 0.06
CA ALA A 189 -31.65 30.81 0.80
C ALA A 189 -32.82 31.67 1.40
N PRO A 190 -32.55 32.79 2.11
CA PRO A 190 -32.45 32.83 3.57
C PRO A 190 -33.42 33.85 4.21
N ALA A 191 -33.64 33.78 5.54
CA ALA A 191 -34.14 34.92 6.32
C ALA A 191 -33.60 34.87 7.76
N ALA A 192 -33.13 36.02 8.23
CA ALA A 192 -32.39 36.26 9.47
C ALA A 192 -33.32 36.56 10.69
N PRO A 193 -32.84 37.02 11.86
CA PRO A 193 -32.77 36.23 13.10
C PRO A 193 -33.63 36.80 14.25
N ALA A 194 -33.84 36.01 15.31
CA ALA A 194 -34.32 36.52 16.61
C ALA A 194 -33.74 35.70 17.78
N ALA A 195 -33.51 36.39 18.88
CA ALA A 195 -32.52 36.13 19.93
C ALA A 195 -32.93 35.14 21.06
N ALA A 196 -31.89 34.51 21.66
CA ALA A 196 -31.57 34.18 23.08
C ALA A 196 -32.71 33.96 24.11
N ALA A 197 -32.70 33.03 25.09
CA ALA A 197 -31.70 32.24 25.84
C ALA A 197 -32.46 31.12 26.65
N PRO A 198 -31.92 30.53 27.75
CA PRO A 198 -30.85 29.55 27.90
C PRO A 198 -31.33 28.14 28.35
N GLN A 199 -30.47 27.13 28.17
CA GLN A 199 -30.68 25.71 28.48
C GLN A 199 -30.64 25.39 29.98
N ALA A 200 -31.52 24.48 30.40
CA ALA A 200 -31.49 23.78 31.69
C ALA A 200 -31.22 22.29 31.47
N ALA A 201 -30.32 21.75 32.29
CA ALA A 201 -29.76 20.39 32.24
C ALA A 201 -30.74 19.31 32.74
N ALA A 202 -30.63 18.11 32.15
CA ALA A 202 -31.31 16.89 32.60
C ALA A 202 -30.35 15.99 33.43
N PRO A 203 -30.87 15.24 34.43
CA PRO A 203 -30.04 14.59 35.45
C PRO A 203 -29.61 13.15 35.12
N ALA A 204 -28.52 12.75 35.78
CA ALA A 204 -27.89 11.43 35.74
C ALA A 204 -28.59 10.40 36.66
N ALA A 205 -28.50 9.11 36.30
CA ALA A 205 -28.91 7.97 37.13
C ALA A 205 -27.66 7.22 37.67
N PRO A 206 -27.68 6.71 38.92
CA PRO A 206 -26.48 6.23 39.60
C PRO A 206 -26.23 4.71 39.47
N ALA A 207 -24.96 4.36 39.69
CA ALA A 207 -24.40 3.02 39.81
C ALA A 207 -24.60 2.42 41.22
N GLN A 208 -24.52 1.09 41.35
CA GLN A 208 -23.99 0.41 42.55
C GLN A 208 -23.60 -1.05 42.30
N ALA A 209 -22.71 -1.56 43.15
CA ALA A 209 -21.76 -2.65 42.92
C ALA A 209 -21.93 -3.87 43.88
N ALA A 210 -21.39 -5.02 43.43
CA ALA A 210 -20.75 -6.18 44.11
C ALA A 210 -21.28 -6.84 45.43
N ALA A 211 -21.66 -8.14 45.30
CA ALA A 211 -21.38 -9.43 46.05
C ALA A 211 -21.03 -9.47 47.58
N PRO A 212 -21.07 -10.63 48.34
CA PRO A 212 -21.06 -12.06 47.94
C PRO A 212 -21.80 -13.15 48.84
N ALA A 213 -21.74 -14.42 48.40
CA ALA A 213 -21.64 -15.75 49.09
C ALA A 213 -22.82 -16.47 49.83
N ALA A 214 -22.77 -17.83 49.78
CA ALA A 214 -23.78 -18.91 49.98
C ALA A 214 -23.96 -19.45 51.44
N PRO A 215 -24.78 -20.51 51.79
CA PRO A 215 -24.72 -21.92 51.30
C PRO A 215 -26.06 -22.74 51.21
N ALA A 216 -25.91 -24.06 50.90
CA ALA A 216 -26.82 -25.21 50.60
C ALA A 216 -28.09 -25.44 51.49
N ASP A 217 -29.11 -26.26 51.20
CA ASP A 217 -29.11 -27.67 50.72
C ASP A 217 -30.54 -28.24 50.39
N THR A 218 -30.61 -29.44 49.79
CA THR A 218 -31.70 -30.45 49.66
C THR A 218 -32.69 -30.54 48.44
N ALA A 219 -32.41 -31.57 47.62
CA ALA A 219 -33.21 -32.75 47.23
C ALA A 219 -34.50 -32.72 46.33
N ALA A 220 -34.32 -33.29 45.13
CA ALA A 220 -35.03 -34.44 44.51
C ALA A 220 -36.35 -34.32 43.71
N ALA A 221 -36.29 -35.03 42.55
CA ALA A 221 -37.33 -35.77 41.80
C ALA A 221 -37.92 -35.16 40.49
N ALA A 222 -38.09 -36.04 39.51
CA ALA A 222 -38.10 -35.82 38.07
C ALA A 222 -39.49 -35.90 37.39
N ALA A 223 -39.65 -35.22 36.24
CA ALA A 223 -40.66 -35.47 35.19
C ALA A 223 -40.22 -34.83 33.85
N PRO A 224 -40.65 -35.34 32.67
CA PRO A 224 -39.91 -35.20 31.41
C PRO A 224 -40.08 -33.84 30.71
N ALA A 225 -39.00 -33.40 30.05
CA ALA A 225 -38.89 -32.11 29.39
C ALA A 225 -39.80 -31.99 28.16
N ALA A 226 -40.66 -30.98 28.17
CA ALA A 226 -41.21 -30.36 26.97
C ALA A 226 -40.04 -29.82 26.10
N PRO A 227 -40.16 -29.79 24.76
CA PRO A 227 -39.12 -29.21 23.92
C PRO A 227 -38.94 -27.75 24.33
N ALA A 228 -37.69 -27.42 24.71
CA ALA A 228 -37.30 -26.07 25.08
C ALA A 228 -37.69 -25.10 23.96
N PRO A 229 -38.20 -23.89 24.28
CA PRO A 229 -38.30 -22.85 23.27
C PRO A 229 -36.92 -22.68 22.65
N ALA A 230 -36.87 -22.75 21.31
CA ALA A 230 -35.65 -22.50 20.55
C ALA A 230 -34.99 -21.23 21.09
N PRO A 231 -33.66 -21.21 21.29
CA PRO A 231 -32.99 -20.00 21.73
C PRO A 231 -33.38 -18.90 20.75
N ALA A 232 -34.00 -17.84 21.30
CA ALA A 232 -34.25 -16.61 20.59
C ALA A 232 -32.98 -16.27 19.82
N ALA A 233 -33.11 -16.07 18.50
CA ALA A 233 -32.00 -15.66 17.66
C ALA A 233 -31.25 -14.57 18.40
N GLU A 234 -30.05 -14.91 18.88
CA GLU A 234 -29.13 -13.93 19.43
C GLU A 234 -29.08 -12.84 18.38
N SER A 235 -29.46 -11.63 18.78
CA SER A 235 -29.04 -10.43 18.09
C SER A 235 -27.53 -10.43 18.18
N ALA A 236 -26.89 -11.21 17.30
CA ALA A 236 -25.47 -11.22 17.11
C ALA A 236 -25.15 -9.77 16.80
N SER A 237 -24.53 -9.12 17.77
CA SER A 237 -23.93 -7.81 17.59
C SER A 237 -23.21 -7.88 16.25
N ILE A 238 -23.59 -7.00 15.32
CA ILE A 238 -22.94 -6.89 14.02
C ILE A 238 -21.45 -6.82 14.32
N ASP A 239 -20.71 -7.81 13.85
CA ASP A 239 -19.26 -7.69 13.86
C ASP A 239 -18.92 -6.56 12.88
N PRO A 240 -18.30 -5.46 13.35
CA PRO A 240 -17.97 -4.33 12.48
C PRO A 240 -17.08 -4.75 11.30
N ALA A 241 -16.33 -5.85 11.43
CA ALA A 241 -15.57 -6.44 10.33
C ALA A 241 -16.48 -6.92 9.17
N GLY A 242 -17.69 -7.39 9.47
CA GLY A 242 -18.68 -7.80 8.46
C GLY A 242 -19.19 -6.64 7.62
N GLU A 243 -19.49 -5.51 8.27
CA GLU A 243 -19.88 -4.28 7.57
C GLU A 243 -18.73 -3.72 6.73
N GLN A 244 -17.51 -3.70 7.28
CA GLN A 244 -16.32 -3.25 6.57
C GLN A 244 -16.06 -4.09 5.31
N LEU A 245 -16.12 -5.42 5.44
CA LEU A 245 -15.92 -6.33 4.30
C LEU A 245 -17.02 -6.14 3.26
N TYR A 246 -18.27 -5.97 3.69
CA TYR A 246 -19.37 -5.64 2.78
C TYR A 246 -19.07 -4.37 1.98
N LYS A 247 -18.76 -3.25 2.65
CA LYS A 247 -18.50 -1.96 2.00
C LYS A 247 -17.31 -2.00 1.05
N THR A 248 -16.31 -2.81 1.36
CA THR A 248 -15.08 -2.89 0.58
C THR A 248 -15.24 -3.74 -0.68
N ILE A 249 -16.00 -4.84 -0.60
CA ILE A 249 -15.96 -5.89 -1.64
C ILE A 249 -17.36 -6.25 -2.12
N CYS A 250 -18.25 -6.61 -1.19
CA CYS A 250 -19.57 -7.15 -1.55
C CYS A 250 -20.50 -6.08 -2.13
N PHE A 251 -20.40 -4.84 -1.67
CA PHE A 251 -21.20 -3.68 -2.09
C PHE A 251 -21.10 -3.45 -3.60
N ALA A 252 -19.92 -3.69 -4.19
CA ALA A 252 -19.67 -3.46 -5.62
C ALA A 252 -20.72 -4.12 -6.51
N CYS A 253 -21.20 -5.32 -6.14
CA CYS A 253 -22.27 -6.00 -6.87
C CYS A 253 -23.62 -5.96 -6.13
N HIS A 254 -23.62 -6.12 -4.81
CA HIS A 254 -24.86 -6.28 -4.05
C HIS A 254 -25.58 -4.97 -3.69
N ALA A 255 -24.97 -3.80 -3.90
CA ALA A 255 -25.69 -2.53 -3.70
C ALA A 255 -26.74 -2.29 -4.78
N ALA A 256 -26.33 -2.41 -6.04
CA ALA A 256 -27.18 -2.16 -7.20
C ALA A 256 -27.75 -3.44 -7.82
N GLY A 257 -27.31 -4.62 -7.36
CA GLY A 257 -27.72 -5.92 -7.89
C GLY A 257 -27.09 -6.23 -9.24
N ILE A 258 -25.81 -5.89 -9.40
CA ILE A 258 -25.06 -6.10 -10.64
C ILE A 258 -25.04 -7.60 -10.98
N ALA A 259 -25.21 -7.92 -12.26
CA ALA A 259 -25.25 -9.30 -12.78
C ALA A 259 -26.31 -10.19 -12.09
N GLY A 260 -27.39 -9.60 -11.58
CA GLY A 260 -28.46 -10.32 -10.89
C GLY A 260 -28.15 -10.64 -9.42
N ALA A 261 -27.15 -10.00 -8.82
CA ALA A 261 -26.89 -10.13 -7.39
C ALA A 261 -28.12 -9.66 -6.57
N PRO A 262 -28.49 -10.36 -5.48
CA PRO A 262 -29.56 -9.90 -4.60
C PRO A 262 -29.14 -8.59 -3.93
N LYS A 263 -29.98 -7.56 -4.07
CA LYS A 263 -29.68 -6.22 -3.56
C LYS A 263 -29.76 -6.20 -2.05
N THR A 264 -28.70 -5.76 -1.37
CA THR A 264 -28.71 -5.59 0.08
C THR A 264 -29.83 -4.62 0.48
N GLY A 265 -30.64 -5.00 1.46
CA GLY A 265 -31.82 -4.23 1.88
C GLY A 265 -33.11 -4.57 1.13
N ASP A 266 -33.07 -5.33 0.05
CA ASP A 266 -34.28 -5.81 -0.64
C ASP A 266 -34.87 -7.01 0.11
N LYS A 267 -35.83 -6.73 1.00
CA LYS A 267 -36.48 -7.75 1.83
C LYS A 267 -37.14 -8.86 1.02
N ASN A 268 -37.70 -8.53 -0.15
CA ASN A 268 -38.42 -9.49 -0.99
C ASN A 268 -37.44 -10.43 -1.70
N ALA A 269 -36.32 -9.90 -2.20
CA ALA A 269 -35.28 -10.71 -2.82
C ALA A 269 -34.54 -11.60 -1.79
N TRP A 270 -34.39 -11.14 -0.55
CA TRP A 270 -33.65 -11.85 0.50
C TRP A 270 -34.49 -12.85 1.31
N ALA A 271 -35.81 -12.67 1.44
CA ALA A 271 -36.67 -13.61 2.17
C ALA A 271 -36.47 -15.09 1.77
N PRO A 272 -36.48 -15.48 0.47
CA PRO A 272 -36.24 -16.87 0.09
C PRO A 272 -34.79 -17.35 0.28
N LEU A 273 -33.82 -16.43 0.39
CA LEU A 273 -32.42 -16.76 0.67
C LEU A 273 -32.22 -16.97 2.17
N ILE A 274 -32.81 -16.11 3.00
CA ILE A 274 -32.82 -16.22 4.46
C ILE A 274 -33.49 -17.52 4.89
N ALA A 275 -34.57 -17.94 4.20
CA ALA A 275 -35.24 -19.21 4.44
C ALA A 275 -34.37 -20.46 4.19
N GLN A 276 -33.31 -20.35 3.37
CA GLN A 276 -32.34 -21.44 3.16
C GLN A 276 -31.35 -21.58 4.32
N GLY A 277 -31.26 -20.56 5.20
CA GLY A 277 -30.40 -20.58 6.38
C GLY A 277 -29.02 -19.95 6.16
N MET A 278 -28.41 -19.53 7.26
CA MET A 278 -27.11 -18.82 7.26
C MET A 278 -25.97 -19.66 6.68
N ASP A 279 -25.90 -20.95 7.02
CA ASP A 279 -24.77 -21.79 6.60
C ASP A 279 -24.77 -22.01 5.07
N THR A 280 -25.95 -22.12 4.45
CA THR A 280 -26.07 -22.20 2.99
C THR A 280 -25.61 -20.90 2.33
N MET A 281 -26.01 -19.74 2.87
CA MET A 281 -25.59 -18.44 2.33
C MET A 281 -24.08 -18.22 2.49
N VAL A 282 -23.50 -18.61 3.63
CA VAL A 282 -22.04 -18.53 3.85
C VAL A 282 -21.29 -19.48 2.92
N SER A 283 -21.78 -20.70 2.73
CA SER A 283 -21.18 -21.66 1.79
C SER A 283 -21.20 -21.16 0.35
N ILE A 284 -22.31 -20.54 -0.09
CA ILE A 284 -22.40 -19.88 -1.40
C ILE A 284 -21.42 -18.72 -1.49
N ALA A 285 -21.29 -17.91 -0.44
CA ALA A 285 -20.36 -16.78 -0.43
C ALA A 285 -18.90 -17.24 -0.49
N ILE A 286 -18.53 -18.33 0.19
CA ILE A 286 -17.18 -18.91 0.17
C ILE A 286 -16.86 -19.53 -1.20
N ASN A 287 -17.77 -20.34 -1.75
CA ASN A 287 -17.51 -21.10 -2.97
C ASN A 287 -17.84 -20.33 -4.26
N GLY A 288 -18.61 -19.24 -4.16
CA GLY A 288 -19.15 -18.53 -5.31
C GLY A 288 -20.37 -19.24 -5.91
N LYS A 289 -21.15 -18.50 -6.71
CA LYS A 289 -22.30 -19.04 -7.47
C LYS A 289 -22.62 -18.14 -8.66
N GLY A 290 -22.63 -18.70 -9.87
CA GLY A 290 -22.91 -17.95 -11.08
C GLY A 290 -21.90 -16.82 -11.29
N ALA A 291 -22.38 -15.58 -11.36
CA ALA A 291 -21.52 -14.40 -11.48
C ALA A 291 -20.85 -13.96 -10.17
N MET A 292 -21.22 -14.55 -9.02
CA MET A 292 -20.58 -14.26 -7.74
C MET A 292 -19.27 -15.08 -7.63
N PRO A 293 -18.09 -14.43 -7.60
CA PRO A 293 -16.82 -15.15 -7.46
C PRO A 293 -16.67 -15.78 -6.06
N PRO A 294 -15.83 -16.83 -5.91
CA PRO A 294 -15.50 -17.40 -4.61
C PRO A 294 -15.04 -16.32 -3.63
N ARG A 295 -15.52 -16.40 -2.38
CA ARG A 295 -15.25 -15.44 -1.31
C ARG A 295 -15.58 -13.99 -1.65
N GLY A 296 -16.49 -13.76 -2.61
CA GLY A 296 -16.79 -12.43 -3.15
C GLY A 296 -15.61 -11.77 -3.87
N GLY A 297 -14.58 -12.53 -4.27
CA GLY A 297 -13.33 -11.99 -4.84
C GLY A 297 -12.34 -11.47 -3.79
N SER A 298 -12.57 -11.79 -2.51
CA SER A 298 -11.70 -11.42 -1.40
C SER A 298 -10.76 -12.55 -0.97
N GLN A 299 -9.73 -12.19 -0.22
CA GLN A 299 -8.91 -13.12 0.56
C GLN A 299 -9.31 -13.15 2.04
N ALA A 300 -10.49 -12.62 2.39
CA ALA A 300 -10.98 -12.60 3.77
C ALA A 300 -11.14 -14.02 4.30
N SER A 301 -11.06 -14.22 5.62
CA SER A 301 -11.26 -15.51 6.30
C SER A 301 -12.73 -15.95 6.32
N ASP A 302 -13.01 -17.23 6.62
CA ASP A 302 -14.38 -17.75 6.66
C ASP A 302 -15.23 -17.05 7.71
N ALA A 303 -14.60 -16.64 8.81
CA ALA A 303 -15.24 -15.85 9.86
C ALA A 303 -15.66 -14.47 9.36
N GLU A 304 -14.79 -13.77 8.64
CA GLU A 304 -15.11 -12.46 8.07
C GLU A 304 -16.18 -12.55 6.97
N ILE A 305 -16.14 -13.60 6.13
CA ILE A 305 -17.20 -13.86 5.14
C ILE A 305 -18.53 -14.11 5.85
N LYS A 306 -18.54 -14.92 6.91
CA LYS A 306 -19.74 -15.16 7.72
C LYS A 306 -20.28 -13.87 8.32
N ALA A 307 -19.43 -13.02 8.86
CA ALA A 307 -19.81 -11.71 9.41
C ALA A 307 -20.42 -10.80 8.33
N ALA A 308 -19.86 -10.75 7.13
CA ALA A 308 -20.40 -9.96 6.03
C ALA A 308 -21.77 -10.47 5.55
N VAL A 309 -21.95 -11.79 5.43
CA VAL A 309 -23.26 -12.37 5.09
C VAL A 309 -24.28 -12.05 6.18
N GLN A 310 -23.90 -12.12 7.47
CA GLN A 310 -24.79 -11.72 8.57
C GLN A 310 -25.20 -10.24 8.48
N TYR A 311 -24.26 -9.34 8.17
CA TYR A 311 -24.55 -7.92 7.95
C TYR A 311 -25.59 -7.72 6.84
N MET A 312 -25.40 -8.36 5.69
CA MET A 312 -26.32 -8.23 4.55
C MET A 312 -27.71 -8.81 4.84
N VAL A 313 -27.76 -9.94 5.56
CA VAL A 313 -29.03 -10.55 6.01
C VAL A 313 -29.75 -9.63 6.99
N GLN A 314 -29.03 -9.01 7.94
CA GLN A 314 -29.65 -8.07 8.88
C GLN A 314 -30.17 -6.82 8.17
N ALA A 315 -29.42 -6.29 7.20
CA ALA A 315 -29.88 -5.15 6.39
C ALA A 315 -31.15 -5.47 5.58
N ALA A 316 -31.41 -6.74 5.27
CA ALA A 316 -32.55 -7.19 4.48
C ALA A 316 -33.71 -7.80 5.31
N LYS A 317 -33.63 -7.77 6.65
CA LYS A 317 -34.75 -8.12 7.55
C LYS A 317 -35.71 -6.95 7.72
#